data_AF-A0A1Y0VVZ9-F1
#
_entry.id   AF-A0A1Y0VVZ9-F1
#
_cell.length_a   1.000
_cell.length_b   1.000
_cell.length_c   1.000
_cell.angle_alpha   90.00
_cell.angle_beta   90.00
_cell.angle_gamma   90.00
#
_symmetry.space_group_name_H-M   'P 1'
#
loop_
_entity.id
_entity.type
_entity.pdbx_description
1 polymer ?
#
loop_
_entity_poly.entity_id
_entity_poly.type
_entity_poly.pdbx_seq_one_letter_code
_entity_poly.pdbx_strand_id
1 'polypeptide(L)' 'MARQHEWISLSQAGIKLGHDRSYVSLWLRRHPNSMPEEYLMETGTVKLISLEGIEWIRKQTKKRASSSAVELLTGIST' A
#
# COMPACT_ATOMS: atom_id res chain seq x y z
N MET A 1 -7.24 -15.53 20.35
CA MET A 1 -8.25 -15.08 19.37
C MET A 1 -7.62 -15.11 17.98
N ALA A 2 -8.22 -15.85 17.03
CA ALA A 2 -7.70 -15.99 15.68
C ALA A 2 -7.65 -14.62 14.98
N ARG A 3 -6.45 -14.16 14.60
CA ARG A 3 -6.30 -13.03 13.68
C ARG A 3 -6.79 -13.53 12.32
N GLN A 4 -8.07 -13.33 12.05
CA GLN A 4 -8.60 -13.59 10.72
C GLN A 4 -7.88 -12.62 9.79
N HIS A 5 -7.00 -13.13 8.93
CA HIS A 5 -6.53 -12.38 7.76
C HIS A 5 -7.75 -12.16 6.88
N GLU A 6 -8.51 -11.12 7.19
CA GLU A 6 -9.67 -10.71 6.40
C GLU A 6 -9.13 -10.11 5.11
N TRP A 7 -9.32 -10.85 4.03
CA TRP A 7 -9.01 -10.40 2.68
C TRP A 7 -10.14 -9.53 2.18
N ILE A 8 -9.81 -8.29 1.85
CA ILE A 8 -10.79 -7.34 1.31
C ILE A 8 -10.37 -6.90 -0.08
N SER A 9 -11.33 -6.39 -0.85
CA SER A 9 -11.04 -5.83 -2.18
C SER A 9 -10.19 -4.55 -2.09
N LEU A 10 -9.41 -4.26 -3.14
CA LEU A 10 -8.66 -2.99 -3.24
C LEU A 10 -9.58 -1.76 -3.04
N SER A 11 -10.83 -1.87 -3.52
CA SER A 11 -11.88 -0.86 -3.34
C SER A 11 -12.23 -0.62 -1.88
N GLN A 12 -12.46 -1.69 -1.11
CA GLN A 12 -12.75 -1.58 0.33
C GLN A 12 -11.55 -1.07 1.10
N ALA A 13 -10.34 -1.46 0.71
CA ALA A 13 -9.11 -0.96 1.30
C ALA A 13 -8.93 0.56 1.08
N GLY A 14 -9.27 1.07 -0.10
CA GLY A 14 -9.31 2.51 -0.37
C GLY A 14 -10.23 3.26 0.61
N ILE A 15 -11.45 2.75 0.79
CA ILE A 15 -12.42 3.34 1.73
C ILE A 15 -11.90 3.27 3.18
N LYS A 16 -11.32 2.14 3.61
CA LYS A 16 -10.73 2.00 4.95
C LYS A 16 -9.57 2.96 5.21
N LEU A 17 -8.82 3.32 4.16
CA LEU A 17 -7.76 4.35 4.25
C LEU A 17 -8.31 5.78 4.32
N GLY A 18 -9.63 5.97 4.16
CA GLY A 18 -10.23 7.30 4.04
C GLY A 18 -10.02 7.93 2.66
N HIS A 19 -9.76 7.11 1.64
CA HIS A 19 -9.55 7.53 0.26
C HIS A 19 -10.58 6.90 -0.69
N ASP A 20 -10.47 7.24 -1.97
CA ASP A 20 -11.29 6.66 -3.03
C ASP A 20 -11.06 5.16 -3.21
N ARG A 21 -12.08 4.50 -3.77
CA ARG A 21 -12.08 3.05 -4.08
C ARG A 21 -10.89 2.68 -4.98
N SER A 22 -10.52 3.58 -5.89
CA SER A 22 -9.42 3.37 -6.83
C SER A 22 -8.04 3.65 -6.24
N TYR A 23 -7.96 4.15 -5.00
CA TYR A 23 -6.71 4.62 -4.40
C TYR A 23 -5.65 3.52 -4.33
N VAL A 24 -6.01 2.35 -3.78
CA VAL A 24 -5.06 1.24 -3.58
C VAL A 24 -4.60 0.68 -4.92
N SER A 25 -5.52 0.50 -5.88
CA SER A 25 -5.18 0.08 -7.24
C SER A 25 -4.21 1.05 -7.92
N LEU A 26 -4.44 2.36 -7.76
CA LEU A 26 -3.56 3.39 -8.31
C LEU A 26 -2.21 3.43 -7.60
N TRP A 27 -2.19 3.24 -6.28
CA TRP A 27 -0.97 3.18 -5.49
C TRP A 27 -0.08 2.01 -5.92
N LEU A 28 -0.66 0.82 -6.08
CA LEU A 28 0.05 -0.36 -6.59
C LEU A 28 0.62 -0.15 -8.00
N ARG A 29 -0.10 0.58 -8.87
CA ARG A 29 0.40 0.95 -10.21
C ARG A 29 1.57 1.92 -10.16
N ARG A 30 1.58 2.87 -9.22
CA ARG A 30 2.67 3.85 -9.04
C ARG A 30 3.89 3.24 -8.35
N HIS A 31 3.68 2.17 -7.61
CA HIS A 31 4.71 1.49 -6.83
C HIS A 31 4.72 -0.02 -7.13
N PRO A 32 5.03 -0.41 -8.39
CA PRO A 32 5.14 -1.81 -8.75
C PRO A 32 6.20 -2.47 -7.87
N ASN A 33 5.93 -3.68 -7.37
CA ASN A 33 6.80 -4.44 -6.47
C ASN A 33 7.18 -3.80 -5.12
N SER A 34 6.60 -2.67 -4.72
CA SER A 34 6.90 -2.12 -3.40
C SER A 34 6.22 -2.90 -2.27
N MET A 35 5.03 -3.41 -2.54
CA MET A 35 4.25 -4.16 -1.55
C MET A 35 4.59 -5.65 -1.63
N PRO A 36 4.90 -6.29 -0.49
CA PRO A 36 5.18 -7.72 -0.49
C PRO A 36 3.90 -8.50 -0.80
N GLU A 37 4.07 -9.60 -1.54
CA GLU A 37 2.98 -10.44 -2.02
C GLU A 37 2.23 -11.13 -0.86
N GLU A 38 2.85 -11.25 0.32
CA GLU A 38 2.18 -11.75 1.54
C GLU A 38 0.93 -10.96 1.93
N TYR A 39 0.85 -9.68 1.57
CA TYR A 39 -0.30 -8.83 1.85
C TYR A 39 -1.29 -8.71 0.69
N LEU A 40 -0.94 -9.27 -0.47
CA LEU A 40 -1.73 -9.20 -1.70
C LEU A 40 -2.08 -10.60 -2.16
N MET A 41 -3.38 -10.88 -2.23
CA MET A 41 -3.86 -12.15 -2.78
C MET A 41 -4.46 -11.90 -4.16
N GLU A 42 -3.88 -12.51 -5.19
CA GLU A 42 -4.46 -12.51 -6.53
C GLU A 42 -5.31 -13.78 -6.72
N THR A 43 -6.61 -13.61 -6.90
CA THR A 43 -7.54 -14.71 -7.23
C THR A 43 -8.06 -14.51 -8.65
N GLY A 44 -7.36 -15.12 -9.61
CA GLY A 44 -7.64 -15.00 -11.04
C GLY A 44 -7.59 -13.56 -11.53
N THR A 45 -8.76 -12.94 -11.71
CA THR A 45 -8.92 -11.56 -12.21
C THR A 45 -9.01 -10.51 -11.10
N VAL A 46 -9.14 -10.91 -9.84
CA VAL A 46 -9.38 -9.99 -8.73
C VAL A 46 -8.19 -9.96 -7.79
N LYS A 47 -7.71 -8.75 -7.48
CA LYS A 47 -6.71 -8.52 -6.44
C LYS A 47 -7.41 -8.18 -5.12
N LEU A 48 -7.02 -8.89 -4.08
CA LEU A 48 -7.43 -8.71 -2.71
C LEU A 48 -6.22 -8.30 -1.88
N ILE A 49 -6.49 -7.64 -0.76
CA ILE A 49 -5.47 -7.11 0.15
C ILE A 49 -5.90 -7.45 1.58
N SER A 50 -4.95 -7.90 2.38
CA SER A 50 -5.19 -8.14 3.81
C SER A 50 -5.27 -6.82 4.58
N LEU A 51 -5.91 -6.84 5.75
CA LEU A 51 -5.92 -5.65 6.63
C LEU A 51 -4.51 -5.14 6.96
N GLU A 52 -3.54 -6.04 7.12
CA GLU A 52 -2.14 -5.68 7.36
C GLU A 52 -1.51 -4.96 6.16
N GLY A 53 -1.88 -5.35 4.93
CA GLY A 53 -1.47 -4.63 3.73
C GLY A 53 -1.92 -3.18 3.72
N ILE A 54 -3.15 -2.92 4.18
CA ILE A 54 -3.70 -1.56 4.27
C ILE A 54 -2.88 -0.70 5.24
N GLU A 55 -2.60 -1.25 6.43
CA GLU A 55 -1.75 -0.63 7.44
C GLU A 55 -0.33 -0.38 6.90
N TRP A 56 0.20 -1.31 6.10
CA TRP A 56 1.49 -1.18 5.48
C TRP A 56 1.52 -0.02 4.46
N ILE A 57 0.51 0.10 3.59
CA ILE A 57 0.37 1.23 2.66
C ILE A 57 0.30 2.56 3.44
N ARG A 58 -0.47 2.60 4.53
CA ARG A 58 -0.58 3.78 5.41
C ARG A 58 0.77 4.15 6.03
N LYS A 59 1.58 3.17 6.43
CA LYS A 59 2.94 3.40 6.94
C LYS A 59 3.88 3.89 5.85
N GLN A 60 3.79 3.36 4.64
CA GLN A 60 4.64 3.79 3.52
C GLN A 60 4.35 5.22 3.08
N THR A 61 3.08 5.62 2.99
CA THR A 61 2.72 7.01 2.66
C THR A 61 3.24 7.98 3.72
N LYS A 62 3.15 7.62 5.00
CA LYS A 62 3.74 8.40 6.10
C LYS A 62 5.27 8.44 6.05
N LYS A 63 5.94 7.31 5.77
CA LYS A 63 7.41 7.25 5.66
C LYS A 63 7.92 8.05 4.47
N ARG A 64 7.26 7.99 3.31
CA ARG A 64 7.63 8.78 2.12
C ARG A 64 7.42 10.28 2.32
N ALA A 65 6.43 10.72 3.10
CA ALA A 65 6.31 12.13 3.47
C ALA A 65 7.56 12.62 4.24
N SER A 66 8.18 11.73 5.02
CA SER A 66 9.42 12.01 5.74
C SER A 66 10.67 11.84 4.86
N SER A 67 10.67 10.92 3.89
CA SER A 67 11.82 10.66 3.01
C SER A 67 11.90 11.57 1.78
N SER A 68 10.78 12.10 1.29
CA SER A 68 10.81 13.05 0.16
C SER A 68 11.47 14.38 0.54
N ALA A 69 11.58 14.68 1.84
CA ALA A 69 12.35 15.81 2.34
C ALA A 69 13.86 15.51 2.45
N VAL A 70 14.27 14.23 2.49
CA VAL A 70 15.69 13.85 2.61
C VAL A 70 16.35 13.51 1.26
N GLU A 71 15.59 13.01 0.29
CA GLU A 71 16.15 12.69 -1.04
C GLU A 71 16.42 13.94 -1.91
N LEU A 72 15.80 15.09 -1.59
CA LEU A 72 16.17 16.38 -2.17
C LEU A 72 17.43 17.01 -1.53
N LEU A 73 17.93 16.44 -0.43
CA LEU A 73 19.14 16.93 0.27
C LEU A 73 20.38 16.07 0.01
N THR A 74 20.24 14.86 -0.56
CA THR A 74 21.36 13.97 -0.89
C THR A 74 21.70 13.95 -2.38
N GLY A 75 21.24 14.96 -3.13
CA GLY A 75 21.89 15.34 -4.38
C GLY A 75 23.14 16.14 -4.04
N ILE A 76 24.28 15.71 -4.60
CA ILE A 76 25.64 16.26 -4.46
C ILE A 76 26.46 15.62 -3.33
N SER A 77 27.27 14.62 -3.66
CA SER A 77 28.73 14.77 -3.69
C SER A 77 29.37 13.50 -4.25
N THR A 78 29.90 13.64 -5.47
CA THR A 78 31.04 12.86 -5.97
C THR A 78 32.26 13.12 -5.10
#